data_AF-A0A6J0E463-F1
#
_entry.id   AF-A0A6J0E463-F1
#
_cell.length_a   1.000
_cell.length_b   1.000
_cell.length_c   1.000
_cell.angle_alpha   90.00
_cell.angle_beta   90.00
_cell.angle_gamma   90.00
#
_symmetry.space_group_name_H-M   'P 1'
#
loop_
_entity.id
_entity.type
_entity.pdbx_description
1 polymer ?
#
loop_
_entity_poly.entity_id
_entity_poly.type
_entity_poly.pdbx_seq_one_letter_code
_entity_poly.pdbx_strand_id
1 'polypeptide(L)'
;MKMSTDLIPTSKQRETPVYLGATAGMRLLRMESEQSADRVLAAVSRSLSSYPFDFQGAKIITGQEEGAYGWITINYLLGRFIQKQSWRSLISRDHQKQDTFGALDLGGASTQITFVPLNSTIEAPENSLQFRLYGEDYTVYTHSFLCYGKDQALWQKLAKDIQVSSHGTLRDPCFHPGYQKVVNVSELYGTPCTKRFEKRLPFDQFQIQGTGDYEQCQQSILQLFNDSYCPYSRCAFNGVFLPPLHGSFGAFSAFYFVMDFFKKMEKDSVSSQEKMTEILKKFCSKPWEEVKTSHPTVKEKYLNEYCFSGAYILTLLLQGYNFTGSSWDQIHFMGKIEDSNAGWTLGYMLNLTNMIPAEQPLSPPLPHSTYISLMVIFSLILVAVAITGLFLYSKPSYFQKETV
;
A
#
# COMPACT_ATOMS: atom_id res chain seq x y z
N MET A 1 16.88 17.35 5.95
CA MET A 1 17.48 18.33 5.02
C MET A 1 19.00 18.36 5.09
N LYS A 2 19.65 18.58 6.25
CA LYS A 2 21.14 18.51 6.35
C LYS A 2 21.74 17.19 5.82
N MET A 3 21.19 16.05 6.22
CA MET A 3 21.60 14.76 5.67
C MET A 3 21.50 14.71 4.14
N SER A 4 20.45 15.29 3.57
CA SER A 4 20.24 15.34 2.11
C SER A 4 21.28 16.21 1.41
N THR A 5 21.65 17.36 2.00
CA THR A 5 22.71 18.23 1.46
C THR A 5 24.09 17.58 1.55
N ASP A 6 24.33 16.75 2.56
CA ASP A 6 25.60 16.05 2.73
C ASP A 6 25.71 14.85 1.77
N LEU A 7 24.59 14.20 1.45
CA LEU A 7 24.52 13.00 0.60
C LEU A 7 24.54 13.32 -0.91
N ILE A 8 23.80 14.36 -1.34
CA ILE A 8 23.68 14.71 -2.75
C ILE A 8 24.87 15.58 -3.19
N PRO A 9 25.63 15.21 -4.24
CA PRO A 9 26.77 15.99 -4.70
C PRO A 9 26.41 17.44 -4.97
N THR A 10 27.23 18.40 -4.52
CA THR A 10 26.94 19.84 -4.62
C THR A 10 26.59 20.30 -6.04
N SER A 11 27.25 19.74 -7.06
CA SER A 11 26.98 20.01 -8.47
C SER A 11 25.60 19.54 -8.95
N LYS A 12 24.95 18.64 -8.22
CA LYS A 12 23.64 18.04 -8.51
C LYS A 12 22.51 18.59 -7.65
N GLN A 13 22.81 19.35 -6.60
CA GLN A 13 21.79 19.82 -5.65
C GLN A 13 20.75 20.73 -6.33
N ARG A 14 21.20 21.72 -7.11
CA ARG A 14 20.31 22.69 -7.76
C ARG A 14 19.36 22.11 -8.81
N GLU A 15 19.68 20.94 -9.37
CA GLU A 15 18.83 20.22 -10.33
C GLU A 15 18.01 19.11 -9.66
N THR A 16 18.21 18.85 -8.36
CA THR A 16 17.47 17.81 -7.63
C THR A 16 16.15 18.39 -7.12
N PRO A 17 14.99 17.90 -7.60
CA PRO A 17 13.71 18.42 -7.17
C PRO A 17 13.35 17.93 -5.76
N VAL A 18 12.74 18.80 -4.97
CA VAL A 18 12.22 18.51 -3.63
C VAL A 18 10.74 18.84 -3.58
N TYR A 19 9.95 17.84 -3.17
CA TYR A 19 8.51 17.94 -2.98
C TYR A 19 8.15 17.57 -1.55
N LEU A 20 7.05 18.12 -1.05
CA LEU A 20 6.40 17.64 0.16
C LEU A 20 4.93 17.35 -0.09
N GLY A 21 4.55 16.08 0.08
CA GLY A 21 3.16 15.65 0.14
C GLY A 21 2.78 15.36 1.59
N ALA A 22 1.82 16.10 2.14
CA ALA A 22 1.23 15.77 3.43
C ALA A 22 -0.07 14.99 3.24
N THR A 23 -0.38 14.08 4.18
CA THR A 23 -1.49 13.12 4.04
C THR A 23 -2.60 13.37 5.06
N ALA A 24 -3.24 12.32 5.57
CA ALA A 24 -4.44 12.38 6.43
C ALA A 24 -4.33 13.30 7.65
N GLY A 25 -3.16 13.39 8.31
CA GLY A 25 -3.00 14.29 9.45
C GLY A 25 -3.22 15.76 9.09
N MET A 26 -2.69 16.21 7.95
CA MET A 26 -2.95 17.55 7.44
C MET A 26 -4.36 17.70 6.85
N ARG A 27 -4.96 16.61 6.34
CA ARG A 27 -6.39 16.61 5.97
C ARG A 27 -7.27 16.90 7.19
N LEU A 28 -6.99 16.27 8.34
CA LEU A 28 -7.68 16.53 9.61
C LEU A 28 -7.47 17.96 10.09
N LEU A 29 -6.22 18.44 10.12
CA LEU A 29 -5.92 19.82 10.51
C LEU A 29 -6.65 20.84 9.61
N ARG A 30 -6.73 20.60 8.30
CA ARG A 30 -7.46 21.49 7.37
C ARG A 30 -8.96 21.49 7.65
N MET A 31 -9.54 20.36 8.08
CA MET A 31 -10.94 20.29 8.51
C MET A 31 -11.20 21.03 9.83
N GLU A 32 -10.21 21.05 10.74
CA GLU A 32 -10.28 21.83 11.98
C GLU A 32 -10.11 23.34 11.72
N SER A 33 -9.10 23.69 10.92
CA SER A 33 -8.74 25.07 10.60
C SER A 33 -7.90 25.12 9.32
N GLU A 34 -8.52 25.53 8.22
CA GLU A 34 -7.85 25.74 6.93
C GLU A 34 -6.67 26.70 7.06
N GLN A 35 -6.85 27.81 7.79
CA GLN A 35 -5.78 28.77 8.05
C GLN A 35 -4.57 28.16 8.77
N SER A 36 -4.80 27.24 9.71
CA SER A 36 -3.71 26.57 10.43
C SER A 36 -2.94 25.62 9.52
N ALA A 37 -3.66 24.85 8.68
CA ALA A 37 -3.04 24.00 7.68
C ALA A 37 -2.19 24.82 6.69
N ASP A 38 -2.70 25.96 6.20
CA ASP A 38 -1.98 26.84 5.28
C ASP A 38 -0.74 27.46 5.92
N ARG A 39 -0.82 27.88 7.19
CA ARG A 39 0.34 28.40 7.93
C ARG A 39 1.43 27.34 8.08
N VAL A 40 1.07 26.08 8.34
CA VAL A 40 2.03 24.97 8.39
C VAL A 40 2.67 24.74 7.02
N LEU A 41 1.88 24.66 5.95
CA LEU A 41 2.42 24.48 4.59
C LEU A 41 3.31 25.65 4.15
N ALA A 42 2.95 26.89 4.50
CA ALA A 42 3.75 28.08 4.22
C ALA A 42 5.08 28.07 4.98
N ALA A 43 5.08 27.67 6.26
CA ALA A 43 6.29 27.54 7.06
C ALA A 43 7.22 26.45 6.51
N VAL A 44 6.65 25.29 6.13
CA VAL A 44 7.38 24.20 5.48
C VAL A 44 7.97 24.66 4.15
N SER A 45 7.17 25.35 3.32
CA SER A 45 7.62 25.86 2.02
C SER A 45 8.79 26.83 2.19
N ARG A 46 8.67 27.81 3.11
CA ARG A 46 9.76 28.76 3.43
C ARG A 46 11.03 28.04 3.87
N SER A 47 10.89 26.99 4.69
CA SER A 47 12.03 26.19 5.14
C SER A 47 12.68 25.43 3.98
N LEU A 48 11.90 24.70 3.18
CA LEU A 48 12.43 23.90 2.06
C LEU A 48 13.04 24.76 0.96
N SER A 49 12.45 25.92 0.66
CA SER A 49 13.00 26.89 -0.30
C SER A 49 14.33 27.51 0.13
N SER A 50 14.73 27.38 1.41
CA SER A 50 16.02 27.89 1.90
C SER A 50 17.20 26.93 1.63
N TYR A 51 16.93 25.69 1.24
CA TYR A 51 17.95 24.69 0.91
C TYR A 51 18.35 24.75 -0.58
N PRO A 52 19.54 24.26 -0.96
CA PRO A 52 20.07 24.38 -2.33
C PRO A 52 19.46 23.37 -3.32
N PHE A 53 18.17 23.06 -3.18
CA PHE A 53 17.43 22.13 -4.04
C PHE A 53 16.39 22.87 -4.88
N ASP A 54 15.90 22.23 -5.93
CA ASP A 54 14.81 22.75 -6.73
C ASP A 54 13.47 22.48 -6.03
N PHE A 55 12.98 23.45 -5.26
CA PHE A 55 11.73 23.27 -4.50
C PHE A 55 10.50 23.41 -5.40
N GLN A 56 9.76 22.31 -5.52
CA GLN A 56 8.63 22.19 -6.44
C GLN A 56 7.26 22.33 -5.76
N GLY A 57 7.23 22.47 -4.43
CA GLY A 57 6.03 22.77 -3.68
C GLY A 57 5.74 21.83 -2.51
N ALA A 58 4.87 22.30 -1.62
CA ALA A 58 4.32 21.54 -0.49
C ALA A 58 2.80 21.55 -0.58
N LYS A 59 2.17 20.38 -0.64
CA LYS A 59 0.71 20.25 -0.76
C LYS A 59 0.16 19.13 0.12
N ILE A 60 -1.15 19.20 0.40
CA ILE A 60 -1.88 18.07 0.99
C ILE A 60 -2.39 17.21 -0.16
N ILE A 61 -1.90 15.97 -0.27
CA ILE A 61 -2.38 15.05 -1.30
C ILE A 61 -3.75 14.50 -0.93
N THR A 62 -4.57 14.23 -1.94
CA THR A 62 -5.87 13.59 -1.76
C THR A 62 -5.70 12.14 -1.30
N GLY A 63 -6.75 11.56 -0.72
CA GLY A 63 -6.73 10.15 -0.33
C GLY A 63 -6.59 9.20 -1.53
N GLN A 64 -7.13 9.60 -2.68
CA GLN A 64 -7.04 8.83 -3.93
C GLN A 64 -5.63 8.88 -4.52
N GLU A 65 -5.00 10.06 -4.53
CA GLU A 65 -3.58 10.22 -4.89
C GLU A 65 -2.70 9.33 -3.99
N GLU A 66 -2.88 9.37 -2.66
CA GLU A 66 -2.11 8.56 -1.71
C GLU A 66 -2.21 7.06 -2.02
N GLY A 67 -3.43 6.54 -2.23
CA GLY A 67 -3.64 5.13 -2.58
C GLY A 67 -3.07 4.76 -3.96
N ALA A 68 -3.34 5.58 -4.98
CA ALA A 68 -2.88 5.34 -6.35
C ALA A 68 -1.35 5.36 -6.46
N TYR A 69 -0.67 6.33 -5.84
CA TYR A 69 0.80 6.37 -5.85
C TYR A 69 1.43 5.22 -5.06
N GLY A 70 0.77 4.73 -4.00
CA GLY A 70 1.17 3.51 -3.30
C GLY A 70 1.08 2.28 -4.23
N TRP A 71 -0.02 2.14 -4.97
CA TRP A 71 -0.21 1.10 -5.96
C TRP A 71 0.81 1.16 -7.11
N ILE A 72 1.08 2.36 -7.65
CA ILE A 72 2.14 2.58 -8.65
C ILE A 72 3.49 2.14 -8.10
N THR A 73 3.82 2.51 -6.86
CA THR A 73 5.13 2.20 -6.26
C THR A 73 5.38 0.70 -6.19
N ILE A 74 4.45 -0.07 -5.61
CA ILE A 74 4.67 -1.51 -5.44
C ILE A 74 4.72 -2.23 -6.78
N ASN A 75 3.88 -1.83 -7.75
CA ASN A 75 3.85 -2.46 -9.08
C ASN A 75 5.06 -2.07 -9.93
N TYR A 76 5.57 -0.85 -9.77
CA TYR A 76 6.83 -0.43 -10.38
C TYR A 76 8.01 -1.25 -9.84
N LEU A 77 8.14 -1.34 -8.51
CA LEU A 77 9.23 -2.08 -7.85
C LEU A 77 9.15 -3.60 -8.09
N LEU A 78 7.94 -4.15 -8.27
CA LEU A 78 7.74 -5.56 -8.62
C LEU A 78 7.87 -5.82 -10.14
N GLY A 79 8.15 -4.79 -10.94
CA GLY A 79 8.27 -4.90 -12.40
C GLY A 79 6.98 -5.34 -13.10
N ARG A 80 5.80 -5.01 -12.56
CA ARG A 80 4.49 -5.43 -13.09
C ARG A 80 4.01 -4.61 -14.28
N PHE A 81 4.54 -3.40 -14.47
CA PHE A 81 4.19 -2.55 -15.61
C PHE A 81 5.00 -2.83 -16.88
N ILE A 82 6.15 -3.50 -16.77
CA ILE A 82 7.07 -3.70 -17.88
C ILE A 82 7.05 -5.19 -18.27
N GLN A 83 6.39 -5.52 -19.37
CA GLN A 83 6.53 -6.84 -19.97
C GLN A 83 7.98 -7.01 -20.46
N LYS A 84 8.72 -7.96 -19.88
CA LYS A 84 10.00 -8.38 -20.46
C LYS A 84 9.71 -9.00 -21.83
N GLN A 85 10.02 -8.29 -22.91
CA GLN A 85 9.94 -8.83 -24.26
C GLN A 85 10.89 -10.02 -24.37
N SER A 86 10.36 -11.22 -24.22
CA SER A 86 11.06 -12.47 -24.52
C SER A 86 10.94 -12.71 -26.02
N TRP A 87 11.97 -13.24 -26.67
CA TRP A 87 11.92 -13.68 -28.07
C TRP A 87 10.76 -14.68 -28.33
N ARG A 88 10.23 -15.33 -27.29
CA ARG A 88 9.02 -16.16 -27.36
C ARG A 88 7.71 -15.36 -27.48
N SER A 89 7.65 -14.11 -26.98
CA SER A 89 6.48 -13.22 -27.12
C SER A 89 6.35 -12.60 -28.51
N LEU A 90 7.40 -12.66 -29.34
CA LEU A 90 7.33 -12.33 -30.77
C LEU A 90 6.62 -13.42 -31.60
N ILE A 91 6.58 -14.65 -31.09
CA ILE A 91 6.00 -15.82 -31.77
C ILE A 91 4.59 -16.12 -31.24
N SER A 92 4.30 -15.70 -30.01
CA SER A 92 3.03 -15.94 -29.32
C SER A 92 2.22 -14.65 -29.31
N ARG A 93 1.09 -14.60 -30.03
CA ARG A 93 0.11 -13.49 -29.99
C ARG A 93 -0.65 -13.39 -28.66
N ASP A 94 -0.21 -14.09 -27.62
CA ASP A 94 -0.85 -14.07 -26.31
C ASP A 94 -0.18 -12.97 -25.47
N HIS A 95 -0.65 -11.73 -25.66
CA HIS A 95 -0.34 -10.63 -24.76
C HIS A 95 -1.14 -10.81 -23.47
N GLN A 96 -0.78 -11.80 -22.64
CA GLN A 96 -1.34 -11.89 -21.30
C GLN A 96 -0.89 -10.66 -20.51
N LYS A 97 -1.85 -9.79 -20.22
CA LYS A 97 -1.68 -8.64 -19.33
C LYS A 97 -1.15 -9.17 -18.00
N GLN A 98 -0.02 -8.64 -17.56
CA GLN A 98 0.56 -9.08 -16.29
C GLN A 98 -0.30 -8.52 -15.16
N ASP A 99 -0.81 -9.42 -14.31
CA ASP A 99 -1.62 -9.01 -13.17
C ASP A 99 -0.80 -8.11 -12.22
N THR A 100 -1.39 -6.98 -11.87
CA THR A 100 -0.85 -6.02 -10.90
C THR A 100 -1.25 -6.42 -9.49
N PHE A 101 -0.40 -6.12 -8.51
CA PHE A 101 -0.75 -6.24 -7.10
C PHE A 101 -1.72 -5.12 -6.70
N GLY A 102 -2.70 -5.43 -5.86
CA GLY A 102 -3.40 -4.44 -5.06
C GLY A 102 -2.50 -3.86 -3.97
N ALA A 103 -2.81 -2.67 -3.48
CA ALA A 103 -2.09 -1.97 -2.43
C ALA A 103 -2.99 -1.73 -1.22
N LEU A 104 -2.49 -2.08 -0.03
CA LEU A 104 -3.10 -1.79 1.26
C LEU A 104 -2.12 -0.94 2.07
N ASP A 105 -2.50 0.30 2.37
CA ASP A 105 -1.68 1.23 3.16
C ASP A 105 -2.39 1.56 4.47
N LEU A 106 -1.69 1.42 5.59
CA LEU A 106 -2.21 1.82 6.90
C LEU A 106 -1.29 2.85 7.54
N GLY A 107 -1.84 4.05 7.74
CA GLY A 107 -1.21 5.12 8.49
C GLY A 107 -1.82 5.30 9.88
N GLY A 108 -1.42 6.39 10.55
CA GLY A 108 -2.01 6.80 11.83
C GLY A 108 -3.42 7.39 11.71
N ALA A 109 -3.71 8.09 10.61
CA ALA A 109 -4.97 8.84 10.44
C ALA A 109 -5.89 8.38 9.29
N SER A 110 -5.40 7.56 8.37
CA SER A 110 -6.23 6.91 7.34
C SER A 110 -5.68 5.53 6.98
N THR A 111 -6.50 4.77 6.26
CA THR A 111 -6.12 3.54 5.57
C THR A 111 -6.62 3.58 4.13
N GLN A 112 -5.89 2.94 3.21
CA GLN A 112 -6.17 2.93 1.78
C GLN A 112 -6.22 1.50 1.27
N ILE A 113 -7.10 1.30 0.29
CA ILE A 113 -7.17 0.07 -0.52
C ILE A 113 -7.27 0.48 -1.98
N THR A 114 -6.37 -0.06 -2.81
CA THR A 114 -6.26 0.30 -4.22
C THR A 114 -5.94 -0.94 -5.06
N PHE A 115 -6.74 -1.27 -6.07
CA PHE A 115 -6.48 -2.42 -6.94
C PHE A 115 -7.26 -2.32 -8.26
N VAL A 116 -6.88 -3.14 -9.24
CA VAL A 116 -7.61 -3.28 -10.51
C VAL A 116 -8.67 -4.37 -10.34
N PRO A 117 -9.97 -4.05 -10.32
CA PRO A 117 -11.03 -5.06 -10.24
C PRO A 117 -11.17 -5.84 -11.56
N LEU A 118 -11.75 -7.04 -11.49
CA LEU A 118 -12.07 -7.86 -12.68
C LEU A 118 -13.00 -7.14 -13.66
N ASN A 119 -14.05 -6.50 -13.13
CA ASN A 119 -14.97 -5.70 -13.92
C ASN A 119 -14.50 -4.25 -13.94
N SER A 120 -14.34 -3.70 -15.14
CA SER A 120 -13.96 -2.29 -15.32
C SER A 120 -15.06 -1.31 -14.89
N THR A 121 -16.31 -1.76 -14.82
CA THR A 121 -17.43 -0.95 -14.31
C THR A 121 -17.43 -0.93 -12.79
N ILE A 122 -16.97 0.17 -12.21
CA ILE A 122 -17.00 0.45 -10.77
C ILE A 122 -18.32 1.16 -10.46
N GLU A 123 -19.16 0.56 -9.59
CA GLU A 123 -20.50 1.07 -9.24
C GLU A 123 -20.48 2.45 -8.57
N ALA A 124 -19.35 2.81 -7.96
CA ALA A 124 -19.06 4.12 -7.40
C ALA A 124 -17.96 4.80 -8.23
N PRO A 125 -18.30 5.52 -9.33
CA PRO A 125 -17.32 6.11 -10.26
C PRO A 125 -16.35 7.08 -9.58
N GLU A 126 -16.75 7.72 -8.49
CA GLU A 126 -15.90 8.59 -7.68
C GLU A 126 -14.70 7.85 -7.07
N ASN A 127 -14.76 6.52 -6.93
CA ASN A 127 -13.66 5.68 -6.45
C ASN A 127 -12.86 5.03 -7.61
N SER A 128 -13.16 5.41 -8.86
CA SER A 128 -12.46 4.93 -10.05
C SER A 128 -11.43 5.94 -10.52
N LEU A 129 -10.21 5.49 -10.78
CA LEU A 129 -9.17 6.25 -11.47
C LEU A 129 -8.73 5.50 -12.73
N GLN A 130 -8.54 6.23 -13.81
CA GLN A 130 -8.01 5.69 -15.06
C GLN A 130 -6.60 6.21 -15.30
N PHE A 131 -5.68 5.29 -15.56
CA PHE A 131 -4.28 5.60 -15.87
C PHE A 131 -3.89 4.91 -17.17
N ARG A 132 -3.00 5.54 -17.94
CA ARG A 132 -2.29 4.89 -19.03
C ARG A 132 -0.82 4.82 -18.67
N LEU A 133 -0.30 3.62 -18.46
CA LEU A 133 1.07 3.38 -17.98
C LEU A 133 1.73 2.33 -18.88
N TYR A 134 2.85 2.68 -19.51
CA TYR A 134 3.63 1.76 -20.36
C TYR A 134 2.81 1.06 -21.45
N GLY A 135 1.97 1.81 -22.16
CA GLY A 135 1.13 1.34 -23.27
C GLY A 135 -0.19 0.70 -22.85
N GLU A 136 -0.44 0.56 -21.55
CA GLU A 136 -1.60 -0.15 -21.00
C GLU A 136 -2.54 0.79 -20.24
N ASP A 137 -3.84 0.66 -20.52
CA ASP A 137 -4.88 1.35 -19.77
C ASP A 137 -5.26 0.54 -18.52
N TYR A 138 -5.34 1.20 -17.37
CA TYR A 138 -5.71 0.64 -16.08
C TYR A 138 -6.88 1.41 -15.49
N THR A 139 -7.99 0.69 -15.24
CA THR A 139 -9.08 1.19 -14.39
C THR A 139 -8.85 0.66 -12.98
N VAL A 140 -8.53 1.56 -12.07
CA VAL A 140 -8.12 1.25 -10.70
C VAL A 140 -9.20 1.72 -9.74
N TYR A 141 -9.70 0.82 -8.90
CA TYR A 141 -10.47 1.18 -7.73
C TYR A 141 -9.53 1.72 -6.65
N THR A 142 -9.86 2.85 -6.04
CA THR A 142 -9.11 3.39 -4.91
C THR A 142 -10.05 4.07 -3.92
N HIS A 143 -9.86 3.79 -2.63
CA HIS A 143 -10.56 4.50 -1.57
C HIS A 143 -9.65 4.74 -0.36
N SER A 144 -9.84 5.90 0.29
CA SER A 144 -9.12 6.29 1.51
C SER A 144 -10.12 6.52 2.64
N PHE A 145 -10.09 5.66 3.65
CA PHE A 145 -10.92 5.78 4.83
C PHE A 145 -10.24 6.71 5.84
N LEU A 146 -10.53 8.01 5.75
CA LEU A 146 -10.10 8.99 6.75
C LEU A 146 -10.66 8.63 8.13
N CYS A 147 -9.89 8.87 9.19
CA CYS A 147 -10.16 8.46 10.58
C CYS A 147 -10.01 6.95 10.87
N TYR A 148 -9.78 6.11 9.86
CA TYR A 148 -9.52 4.67 10.01
C TYR A 148 -8.03 4.32 9.88
N GLY A 149 -7.14 5.30 10.11
CA GLY A 149 -5.78 4.97 10.49
C GLY A 149 -5.74 4.50 11.95
N LYS A 150 -4.74 3.70 12.33
CA LYS A 150 -4.74 3.01 13.63
C LYS A 150 -4.87 3.97 14.83
N ASP A 151 -4.22 5.14 14.79
CA ASP A 151 -4.22 6.09 15.92
C ASP A 151 -5.60 6.74 16.05
N GLN A 152 -6.18 7.19 14.93
CA GLN A 152 -7.51 7.79 14.92
C GLN A 152 -8.60 6.78 15.22
N ALA A 153 -8.45 5.51 14.80
CA ALA A 153 -9.35 4.43 15.19
C ALA A 153 -9.30 4.16 16.69
N LEU A 154 -8.11 4.20 17.32
CA LEU A 154 -7.99 4.11 18.77
C LEU A 154 -8.72 5.27 19.45
N TRP A 155 -8.51 6.50 18.99
CA TRP A 155 -9.21 7.68 19.54
C TRP A 155 -10.73 7.57 19.41
N GLN A 156 -11.22 7.11 18.25
CA GLN A 156 -12.64 6.82 18.05
C GLN A 156 -13.17 5.79 19.05
N LYS A 157 -12.43 4.68 19.26
CA LYS A 157 -12.77 3.64 20.23
C LYS A 157 -12.86 4.20 21.64
N LEU A 158 -11.83 4.93 22.08
CA LEU A 158 -11.77 5.53 23.41
C LEU A 158 -12.91 6.54 23.63
N ALA A 159 -13.18 7.41 22.66
CA ALA A 159 -14.26 8.40 22.72
C ALA A 159 -15.65 7.76 22.78
N LYS A 160 -15.83 6.66 22.05
CA LYS A 160 -17.07 5.89 22.08
C LYS A 160 -17.25 5.19 23.43
N ASP A 161 -16.21 4.54 23.92
CA ASP A 161 -16.28 3.64 25.08
C ASP A 161 -16.30 4.40 26.43
N ILE A 162 -15.63 5.55 26.55
CA ILE A 162 -15.65 6.36 27.78
C ILE A 162 -17.08 6.81 28.14
N GLN A 163 -17.53 6.58 29.36
CA GLN A 163 -18.88 6.96 29.80
C GLN A 163 -18.84 8.01 30.91
N VAL A 164 -19.98 8.70 31.12
CA VAL A 164 -20.16 9.60 32.28
C VAL A 164 -20.01 8.82 33.59
N SER A 165 -20.48 7.57 33.63
CA SER A 165 -20.37 6.64 34.76
C SER A 165 -18.99 6.00 34.92
N SER A 166 -18.03 6.31 34.04
CA SER A 166 -16.67 5.76 34.15
C SER A 166 -15.87 6.36 35.31
N HIS A 167 -16.34 7.44 35.94
CA HIS A 167 -15.68 8.10 37.08
C HIS A 167 -14.17 8.34 36.85
N GLY A 168 -13.80 8.77 35.64
CA GLY A 168 -12.40 9.04 35.29
C GLY A 168 -11.52 7.80 35.06
N THR A 169 -12.10 6.59 34.94
CA THR A 169 -11.35 5.36 34.64
C THR A 169 -12.00 4.57 33.51
N LEU A 170 -11.23 4.22 32.48
CA LEU A 170 -11.65 3.36 31.38
C LEU A 170 -10.90 2.04 31.43
N ARG A 171 -11.59 0.95 31.80
CA ARG A 171 -11.05 -0.40 31.67
C ARG A 171 -11.12 -0.81 30.21
N ASP A 172 -9.97 -1.11 29.61
CA ASP A 172 -9.88 -1.30 28.16
C ASP A 172 -9.20 -2.65 27.80
N PRO A 173 -9.90 -3.53 27.07
CA PRO A 173 -9.38 -4.85 26.72
C PRO A 173 -8.25 -4.82 25.69
N CYS A 174 -8.08 -3.71 24.96
CA CYS A 174 -7.07 -3.58 23.92
C CYS A 174 -5.68 -3.19 24.46
N PHE A 175 -5.53 -3.03 25.77
CA PHE A 175 -4.25 -2.76 26.42
C PHE A 175 -3.90 -3.88 27.42
N HIS A 176 -2.61 -4.11 27.60
CA HIS A 176 -2.08 -5.17 28.46
C HIS A 176 -2.52 -5.03 29.93
N PRO A 177 -2.72 -6.14 30.67
CA PRO A 177 -3.00 -6.08 32.10
C PRO A 177 -1.92 -5.29 32.86
N GLY A 178 -2.37 -4.35 33.70
CA GLY A 178 -1.47 -3.46 34.46
C GLY A 178 -0.94 -2.25 33.69
N TYR A 179 -1.22 -2.14 32.39
CA TYR A 179 -0.94 -0.91 31.64
C TYR A 179 -1.84 0.22 32.12
N GLN A 180 -1.26 1.40 32.33
CA GLN A 180 -1.98 2.61 32.69
C GLN A 180 -1.52 3.80 31.85
N LYS A 181 -2.48 4.60 31.36
CA LYS A 181 -2.19 5.86 30.67
C LYS A 181 -3.28 6.88 30.97
N VAL A 182 -2.88 8.09 31.35
CA VAL A 182 -3.81 9.22 31.48
C VAL A 182 -4.06 9.81 30.10
N VAL A 183 -5.32 10.08 29.80
CA VAL A 183 -5.79 10.71 28.57
C VAL A 183 -6.51 12.00 28.93
N ASN A 184 -6.14 13.09 28.28
CA ASN A 184 -6.83 14.35 28.43
C ASN A 184 -8.06 14.38 27.50
N VAL A 185 -9.21 14.81 28.03
CA VAL A 185 -10.48 14.85 27.28
C VAL A 185 -10.44 15.88 26.16
N SER A 186 -9.77 17.02 26.34
CA SER A 186 -9.63 18.02 25.27
C SER A 186 -8.76 17.53 24.12
N GLU A 187 -7.76 16.68 24.40
CA GLU A 187 -6.97 16.02 23.35
C GLU A 187 -7.81 14.97 22.61
N LEU A 188 -8.55 14.13 23.36
CA LEU A 188 -9.44 13.12 22.81
C LEU A 188 -10.49 13.72 21.85
N TYR A 189 -11.10 14.85 22.21
CA TYR A 189 -12.08 15.56 21.40
C TYR A 189 -11.49 16.63 20.48
N GLY A 190 -10.16 16.78 20.46
CA GLY A 190 -9.47 17.73 19.58
C GLY A 190 -9.47 17.33 18.11
N THR A 191 -9.67 16.04 17.80
CA THR A 191 -9.68 15.53 16.42
C THR A 191 -11.09 15.48 15.82
N PRO A 192 -11.28 15.79 14.52
CA PRO A 192 -12.54 15.60 13.81
C PRO A 192 -13.09 14.17 13.90
N CYS A 193 -12.22 13.18 14.09
CA CYS A 193 -12.58 11.78 14.09
C CYS A 193 -13.44 11.36 15.29
N THR A 194 -13.36 12.06 16.42
CA THR A 194 -14.09 11.71 17.65
C THR A 194 -15.37 12.53 17.85
N LYS A 195 -15.62 13.55 17.00
CA LYS A 195 -16.81 14.42 17.08
C LYS A 195 -18.12 13.67 17.17
N ARG A 196 -18.27 12.54 16.45
CA ARG A 196 -19.48 11.72 16.47
C ARG A 196 -19.75 11.01 17.81
N PHE A 197 -18.75 10.95 18.70
CA PHE A 197 -18.82 10.31 20.01
C PHE A 197 -18.62 11.32 21.16
N GLU A 198 -18.57 12.61 20.84
CA GLU A 198 -18.36 13.66 21.83
C GLU A 198 -19.52 13.72 22.82
N LYS A 199 -19.17 13.78 24.11
CA LYS A 199 -20.14 13.88 25.20
C LYS A 199 -19.59 14.75 26.32
N ARG A 200 -20.47 15.38 27.09
CA ARG A 200 -20.07 16.18 28.26
C ARG A 200 -19.68 15.25 29.40
N LEU A 201 -18.37 15.12 29.64
CA LEU A 201 -17.82 14.32 30.72
C LEU A 201 -17.67 15.18 31.99
N PRO A 202 -17.90 14.63 33.20
CA PRO A 202 -17.74 15.34 34.47
C PRO A 202 -16.28 15.41 34.94
N PHE A 203 -15.31 15.13 34.06
CA PHE A 203 -13.88 15.09 34.35
C PHE A 203 -13.09 15.56 33.12
N ASP A 204 -11.96 16.21 33.35
CA ASP A 204 -11.09 16.75 32.28
C ASP A 204 -10.07 15.73 31.75
N GLN A 205 -9.88 14.63 32.49
CA GLN A 205 -8.98 13.54 32.13
C GLN A 205 -9.50 12.22 32.68
N PHE A 206 -9.12 11.11 32.05
CA PHE A 206 -9.39 9.77 32.53
C PHE A 206 -8.17 8.87 32.39
N GLN A 207 -8.11 7.82 33.20
CA GLN A 207 -7.04 6.82 33.15
C GLN A 207 -7.53 5.56 32.43
N ILE A 208 -6.81 5.17 31.38
CA ILE A 208 -6.95 3.84 30.77
C ILE A 208 -6.33 2.81 31.71
N GLN A 209 -7.03 1.71 31.95
CA GLN A 209 -6.53 0.53 32.67
C GLN A 209 -6.67 -0.70 31.78
N GLY A 210 -5.55 -1.24 31.34
CA GLY A 210 -5.55 -2.39 30.43
C GLY A 210 -6.04 -3.67 31.12
N THR A 211 -6.87 -4.44 30.42
CA THR A 211 -7.37 -5.74 30.89
C THR A 211 -6.93 -6.93 30.03
N GLY A 212 -6.37 -6.70 28.84
CA GLY A 212 -5.69 -7.72 28.03
C GLY A 212 -6.57 -8.84 27.49
N ASP A 213 -7.68 -8.52 26.83
CA ASP A 213 -8.63 -9.50 26.29
C ASP A 213 -8.82 -9.25 24.79
N TYR A 214 -8.30 -10.15 23.96
CA TYR A 214 -8.31 -9.97 22.51
C TYR A 214 -9.73 -9.98 21.93
N GLU A 215 -10.57 -10.91 22.38
CA GLU A 215 -11.95 -11.04 21.88
C GLU A 215 -12.77 -9.80 22.22
N GLN A 216 -12.73 -9.33 23.47
CA GLN A 216 -13.41 -8.09 23.86
C GLN A 216 -12.82 -6.87 23.14
N CYS A 217 -11.51 -6.84 22.91
CA CYS A 217 -10.87 -5.81 22.12
C CYS A 217 -11.42 -5.79 20.69
N GLN A 218 -11.44 -6.95 20.02
CA GLN A 218 -11.99 -7.09 18.67
C GLN A 218 -13.46 -6.65 18.61
N GLN A 219 -14.29 -7.06 19.57
CA GLN A 219 -15.69 -6.63 19.64
C GLN A 219 -15.84 -5.11 19.82
N SER A 220 -14.99 -4.49 20.65
CA SER A 220 -15.02 -3.02 20.82
C SER A 220 -14.61 -2.28 19.54
N ILE A 221 -13.66 -2.84 18.78
CA ILE A 221 -13.18 -2.32 17.50
C ILE A 221 -14.25 -2.47 16.41
N LEU A 222 -14.92 -3.62 16.33
CA LEU A 222 -15.97 -3.89 15.33
C LEU A 222 -17.06 -2.82 15.35
N GLN A 223 -17.41 -2.31 16.53
CA GLN A 223 -18.42 -1.26 16.68
C GLN A 223 -18.02 0.11 16.10
N LEU A 224 -16.79 0.27 15.59
CA LEU A 224 -16.38 1.46 14.83
C LEU A 224 -16.79 1.40 13.35
N PHE A 225 -17.04 0.19 12.85
CA PHE A 225 -17.42 -0.10 11.47
C PHE A 225 -18.94 -0.22 11.41
N ASN A 226 -19.58 0.51 10.49
CA ASN A 226 -21.00 0.35 10.23
C ASN A 226 -21.21 -0.52 8.99
N ASP A 227 -21.71 -1.73 9.17
CA ASP A 227 -22.02 -2.70 8.13
C ASP A 227 -23.54 -2.85 7.88
N SER A 228 -24.39 -2.08 8.57
CA SER A 228 -25.84 -2.23 8.52
C SER A 228 -26.48 -1.71 7.23
N TYR A 229 -25.76 -0.90 6.45
CA TYR A 229 -26.25 -0.27 5.24
C TYR A 229 -25.19 -0.34 4.12
N CYS A 230 -25.59 -0.87 2.97
CA CYS A 230 -24.79 -0.87 1.74
C CYS A 230 -25.68 -0.57 0.53
N PRO A 231 -25.51 0.59 -0.13
CA PRO A 231 -26.30 0.96 -1.32
C PRO A 231 -25.79 0.34 -2.63
N TYR A 232 -24.74 -0.47 -2.57
CA TYR A 232 -24.08 -1.10 -3.71
C TYR A 232 -24.21 -2.62 -3.65
N SER A 233 -23.73 -3.33 -4.66
CA SER A 233 -23.70 -4.80 -4.65
C SER A 233 -22.94 -5.36 -3.44
N ARG A 234 -21.84 -4.70 -3.08
CA ARG A 234 -20.99 -5.02 -1.94
C ARG A 234 -20.31 -3.77 -1.40
N CYS A 235 -20.08 -3.74 -0.10
CA CYS A 235 -19.36 -2.66 0.55
C CYS A 235 -18.15 -3.19 1.32
N ALA A 236 -17.23 -2.28 1.61
CA ALA A 236 -16.31 -2.44 2.71
C ALA A 236 -17.09 -2.23 4.01
N PHE A 237 -17.12 -0.99 4.49
CA PHE A 237 -17.89 -0.54 5.64
C PHE A 237 -18.35 0.91 5.44
N ASN A 238 -19.24 1.38 6.29
CA ASN A 238 -19.89 2.70 6.24
C ASN A 238 -20.58 2.99 4.90
N GLY A 239 -21.16 1.96 4.26
CA GLY A 239 -21.81 2.09 2.96
C GLY A 239 -20.89 2.40 1.79
N VAL A 240 -19.57 2.24 1.93
CA VAL A 240 -18.60 2.49 0.87
C VAL A 240 -18.47 1.27 -0.04
N PHE A 241 -18.72 1.44 -1.34
CA PHE A 241 -18.54 0.39 -2.36
C PHE A 241 -17.15 -0.24 -2.29
N LEU A 242 -17.09 -1.58 -2.35
CA LEU A 242 -15.85 -2.33 -2.51
C LEU A 242 -16.06 -3.43 -3.55
N PRO A 243 -15.37 -3.39 -4.71
CA PRO A 243 -15.42 -4.46 -5.69
C PRO A 243 -15.00 -5.81 -5.09
N PRO A 244 -15.38 -6.94 -5.70
CA PRO A 244 -14.78 -8.23 -5.38
C PRO A 244 -13.25 -8.16 -5.42
N LEU A 245 -12.62 -8.64 -4.35
CA LEU A 245 -11.16 -8.71 -4.27
C LEU A 245 -10.62 -9.56 -5.42
N HIS A 246 -9.53 -9.10 -6.02
CA HIS A 246 -8.90 -9.78 -7.14
C HIS A 246 -7.39 -9.59 -7.12
N GLY A 247 -6.66 -10.68 -7.38
CA GLY A 247 -5.20 -10.69 -7.42
C GLY A 247 -4.53 -10.68 -6.04
N SER A 248 -3.20 -10.60 -6.03
CA SER A 248 -2.38 -10.48 -4.82
C SER A 248 -2.36 -9.03 -4.31
N PHE A 249 -2.19 -8.83 -3.01
CA PHE A 249 -2.13 -7.50 -2.39
C PHE A 249 -0.82 -7.31 -1.63
N GLY A 250 -0.16 -6.17 -1.83
CA GLY A 250 0.94 -5.70 -1.00
C GLY A 250 0.42 -4.83 0.13
N ALA A 251 0.60 -5.26 1.37
CA ALA A 251 0.22 -4.52 2.58
C ALA A 251 1.45 -3.92 3.26
N PHE A 252 1.54 -2.59 3.33
CA PHE A 252 2.73 -1.87 3.76
C PHE A 252 2.44 -0.82 4.85
N SER A 253 3.43 0.00 5.18
CA SER A 253 3.39 0.94 6.31
C SER A 253 3.05 0.23 7.62
N ALA A 254 2.06 0.68 8.40
CA ALA A 254 1.75 0.06 9.68
C ALA A 254 1.23 -1.38 9.56
N PHE A 255 0.65 -1.79 8.42
CA PHE A 255 0.34 -3.21 8.19
C PHE A 255 1.61 -4.06 8.30
N TYR A 256 2.68 -3.66 7.62
CA TYR A 256 3.95 -4.37 7.66
C TYR A 256 4.58 -4.34 9.04
N PHE A 257 4.80 -3.18 9.64
CA PHE A 257 5.54 -3.08 10.92
C PHE A 257 4.85 -3.81 12.08
N VAL A 258 3.52 -3.78 12.13
CA VAL A 258 2.76 -4.47 13.19
C VAL A 258 2.75 -5.98 12.93
N MET A 259 2.51 -6.42 11.70
CA MET A 259 2.49 -7.86 11.38
C MET A 259 3.87 -8.49 11.49
N ASP A 260 4.93 -7.81 11.04
CA ASP A 260 6.32 -8.25 11.19
C ASP A 260 6.72 -8.45 12.66
N PHE A 261 6.27 -7.58 13.57
CA PHE A 261 6.47 -7.75 15.01
C PHE A 261 5.90 -9.07 15.52
N PHE A 262 4.66 -9.41 15.14
CA PHE A 262 4.02 -10.66 15.56
C PHE A 262 4.60 -11.90 14.85
N LYS A 263 4.99 -11.79 13.58
CA LYS A 263 5.64 -12.87 12.83
C LYS A 263 6.95 -13.31 13.48
N LYS A 264 7.75 -12.34 13.94
CA LYS A 264 9.03 -12.59 14.62
C LYS A 264 8.90 -13.29 15.97
N MET A 265 7.74 -13.20 16.64
CA MET A 265 7.51 -13.90 17.91
C MET A 265 7.47 -15.43 17.77
N GLU A 266 7.08 -15.94 16.61
CA GLU A 266 6.91 -17.38 16.34
C GLU A 266 7.87 -17.89 15.25
N LYS A 267 9.08 -17.30 15.15
CA LYS A 267 10.15 -17.69 14.22
C LYS A 267 9.69 -17.82 12.77
N ASP A 268 8.91 -16.84 12.30
CA ASP A 268 8.42 -16.74 10.91
C ASP A 268 7.46 -17.88 10.46
N SER A 269 6.91 -18.67 11.38
CA SER A 269 5.95 -19.75 11.08
C SER A 269 4.51 -19.29 10.81
N VAL A 270 4.32 -18.00 10.54
CA VAL A 270 2.99 -17.39 10.37
C VAL A 270 2.58 -17.42 8.91
N SER A 271 1.65 -18.31 8.58
CA SER A 271 0.93 -18.29 7.29
C SER A 271 -0.56 -18.02 7.45
N SER A 272 -1.23 -18.63 8.43
CA SER A 272 -2.69 -18.59 8.52
C SER A 272 -3.26 -17.49 9.43
N GLN A 273 -4.49 -17.08 9.11
CA GLN A 273 -5.30 -16.14 9.89
C GLN A 273 -5.51 -16.61 11.34
N GLU A 274 -5.76 -17.90 11.55
CA GLU A 274 -6.01 -18.51 12.87
C GLU A 274 -4.76 -18.42 13.75
N LYS A 275 -3.58 -18.68 13.17
CA LYS A 275 -2.32 -18.60 13.91
C LYS A 275 -2.02 -17.17 14.33
N MET A 276 -2.26 -16.19 13.46
CA MET A 276 -2.13 -14.77 13.83
C MET A 276 -3.06 -14.36 14.97
N THR A 277 -4.30 -14.86 14.93
CA THR A 277 -5.29 -14.61 15.98
C THR A 277 -4.83 -15.21 17.31
N GLU A 278 -4.31 -16.44 17.32
CA GLU A 278 -3.76 -17.10 18.52
C GLU A 278 -2.59 -16.32 19.12
N ILE A 279 -1.64 -15.88 18.28
CA ILE A 279 -0.49 -15.06 18.70
C ILE A 279 -0.96 -13.77 19.36
N LEU A 280 -1.93 -13.07 18.74
CA LEU A 280 -2.47 -11.83 19.29
C LEU A 280 -3.17 -12.03 20.62
N LYS A 281 -3.98 -13.09 20.75
CA LYS A 281 -4.64 -13.44 22.00
C LYS A 281 -3.64 -13.69 23.14
N LYS A 282 -2.59 -14.45 22.85
CA LYS A 282 -1.51 -14.71 23.82
C LYS A 282 -0.71 -13.44 24.15
N PHE A 283 -0.46 -12.58 23.17
CA PHE A 283 0.27 -11.34 23.39
C PHE A 283 -0.54 -10.34 24.24
N CYS A 284 -1.81 -10.09 23.89
CA CYS A 284 -2.68 -9.15 24.59
C CYS A 284 -2.86 -9.47 26.07
N SER A 285 -2.90 -10.76 26.42
CA SER A 285 -3.08 -11.23 27.80
C SER A 285 -1.82 -11.15 28.68
N LYS A 286 -0.64 -10.89 28.11
CA LYS A 286 0.60 -10.74 28.89
C LYS A 286 0.59 -9.45 29.71
N PRO A 287 0.98 -9.48 31.01
CA PRO A 287 1.12 -8.29 31.84
C PRO A 287 2.09 -7.27 31.23
N TRP A 288 1.81 -5.98 31.43
CA TRP A 288 2.60 -4.90 30.82
C TRP A 288 4.09 -4.94 31.17
N GLU A 289 4.43 -5.26 32.43
CA GLU A 289 5.83 -5.38 32.87
C GLU A 289 6.57 -6.54 32.18
N GLU A 290 5.89 -7.67 31.93
CA GLU A 290 6.45 -8.79 31.18
C GLU A 290 6.70 -8.41 29.72
N VAL A 291 5.76 -7.69 29.10
CA VAL A 291 5.87 -7.23 27.72
C VAL A 291 7.06 -6.30 27.54
N LYS A 292 7.25 -5.32 28.44
CA LYS A 292 8.42 -4.43 28.46
C LYS A 292 9.72 -5.19 28.63
N THR A 293 9.78 -6.12 29.59
CA THR A 293 10.97 -6.92 29.87
C THR A 293 11.34 -7.84 28.70
N SER A 294 10.33 -8.37 27.99
CA SER A 294 10.53 -9.25 26.83
C SER A 294 10.96 -8.49 25.57
N HIS A 295 10.70 -7.18 25.47
CA HIS A 295 10.98 -6.36 24.28
C HIS A 295 11.71 -5.05 24.63
N PRO A 296 12.87 -5.10 25.32
CA PRO A 296 13.51 -3.92 25.89
C PRO A 296 14.05 -2.94 24.84
N THR A 297 14.25 -3.38 23.59
CA THR A 297 14.74 -2.56 22.48
C THR A 297 13.63 -1.82 21.74
N VAL A 298 12.37 -2.19 21.97
CA VAL A 298 11.21 -1.56 21.34
C VAL A 298 10.79 -0.35 22.17
N LYS A 299 10.66 0.82 21.54
CA LYS A 299 10.21 2.02 22.25
C LYS A 299 8.80 1.81 22.79
N GLU A 300 8.59 2.15 24.07
CA GLU A 300 7.31 1.91 24.76
C GLU A 300 6.10 2.49 24.02
N LYS A 301 6.25 3.65 23.35
CA LYS A 301 5.20 4.29 22.55
C LYS A 301 4.68 3.48 21.35
N TYR A 302 5.42 2.45 20.93
CA TYR A 302 4.96 1.49 19.93
C TYR A 302 4.52 0.19 20.60
N LEU A 303 5.28 -0.24 21.62
CA LEU A 303 5.05 -1.50 22.32
C LEU A 303 3.68 -1.55 23.00
N ASN A 304 3.23 -0.44 23.59
CA ASN A 304 1.93 -0.31 24.26
C ASN A 304 0.73 -0.41 23.31
N GLU A 305 0.93 -0.21 22.01
CA GLU A 305 -0.13 -0.17 21.00
C GLU A 305 -0.25 -1.46 20.18
N TYR A 306 0.68 -2.42 20.31
CA TYR A 306 0.67 -3.61 19.45
C TYR A 306 -0.56 -4.50 19.64
N CYS A 307 -1.07 -4.65 20.87
CA CYS A 307 -2.30 -5.42 21.10
C CYS A 307 -3.49 -4.80 20.33
N PHE A 308 -3.76 -3.51 20.56
CA PHE A 308 -4.78 -2.77 19.81
C PHE A 308 -4.53 -2.80 18.29
N SER A 309 -3.31 -2.47 17.85
CA SER A 309 -2.99 -2.33 16.42
C SER A 309 -3.11 -3.65 15.68
N GLY A 310 -2.70 -4.76 16.30
CA GLY A 310 -2.83 -6.09 15.72
C GLY A 310 -4.29 -6.54 15.62
N ALA A 311 -5.08 -6.35 16.70
CA ALA A 311 -6.51 -6.61 16.67
C ALA A 311 -7.24 -5.72 15.65
N TYR A 312 -6.84 -4.46 15.53
CA TYR A 312 -7.38 -3.52 14.55
C TYR A 312 -7.08 -3.94 13.11
N ILE A 313 -5.84 -4.32 12.82
CA ILE A 313 -5.44 -4.80 11.48
C ILE A 313 -6.21 -6.04 11.09
N LEU A 314 -6.31 -7.05 11.96
CA LEU A 314 -7.11 -8.24 11.66
C LEU A 314 -8.57 -7.87 11.43
N THR A 315 -9.13 -6.98 12.27
CA THR A 315 -10.53 -6.56 12.11
C THR A 315 -10.77 -5.84 10.79
N LEU A 316 -9.88 -4.92 10.43
CA LEU A 316 -9.95 -4.15 9.20
C LEU A 316 -9.81 -5.03 7.96
N LEU A 317 -8.83 -5.95 7.93
CA LEU A 317 -8.62 -6.82 6.78
C LEU A 317 -9.76 -7.82 6.60
N LEU A 318 -10.17 -8.48 7.69
CA LEU A 318 -11.13 -9.59 7.64
C LEU A 318 -12.57 -9.10 7.51
N GLN A 319 -12.99 -8.14 8.35
CA GLN A 319 -14.37 -7.64 8.36
C GLN A 319 -14.55 -6.36 7.55
N GLY A 320 -13.53 -5.49 7.50
CA GLY A 320 -13.61 -4.24 6.73
C GLY A 320 -13.40 -4.45 5.23
N TYR A 321 -12.36 -5.18 4.85
CA TYR A 321 -11.97 -5.40 3.44
C TYR A 321 -12.35 -6.78 2.91
N ASN A 322 -12.96 -7.63 3.74
CA ASN A 322 -13.46 -8.95 3.37
C ASN A 322 -12.38 -9.96 2.94
N PHE A 323 -11.15 -9.85 3.44
CA PHE A 323 -10.07 -10.82 3.22
C PHE A 323 -10.27 -12.09 4.07
N THR A 324 -11.34 -12.83 3.85
CA THR A 324 -11.67 -14.06 4.59
C THR A 324 -11.32 -15.32 3.81
N GLY A 325 -11.01 -16.41 4.54
CA GLY A 325 -10.70 -17.71 3.95
C GLY A 325 -9.49 -17.65 3.02
N SER A 326 -9.63 -18.14 1.78
CA SER A 326 -8.54 -18.21 0.81
C SER A 326 -8.02 -16.85 0.33
N SER A 327 -8.76 -15.76 0.55
CA SER A 327 -8.28 -14.43 0.18
C SER A 327 -7.22 -13.88 1.14
N TRP A 328 -7.15 -14.38 2.39
CA TRP A 328 -6.08 -14.01 3.33
C TRP A 328 -4.69 -14.31 2.77
N ASP A 329 -4.53 -15.46 2.11
CA ASP A 329 -3.25 -15.91 1.54
C ASP A 329 -2.78 -15.05 0.35
N GLN A 330 -3.65 -14.17 -0.16
CA GLN A 330 -3.32 -13.22 -1.22
C GLN A 330 -2.62 -11.97 -0.68
N ILE A 331 -2.56 -11.79 0.65
CA ILE A 331 -1.92 -10.64 1.29
C ILE A 331 -0.45 -10.91 1.55
N HIS A 332 0.39 -10.04 1.01
CA HIS A 332 1.83 -10.02 1.22
C HIS A 332 2.20 -8.77 2.01
N PHE A 333 2.66 -8.94 3.25
CA PHE A 333 3.13 -7.83 4.07
C PHE A 333 4.53 -7.40 3.64
N MET A 334 4.68 -6.18 3.16
CA MET A 334 5.89 -5.67 2.49
C MET A 334 6.43 -4.42 3.18
N GLY A 335 7.68 -4.46 3.63
CA GLY A 335 8.39 -3.26 4.11
C GLY A 335 9.19 -2.59 3.00
N LYS A 336 10.04 -3.39 2.34
CA LYS A 336 10.89 -2.99 1.23
C LYS A 336 10.77 -3.96 0.06
N ILE A 337 10.92 -3.43 -1.15
CA ILE A 337 11.01 -4.17 -2.42
C ILE A 337 12.23 -3.60 -3.15
N GLU A 338 13.20 -4.45 -3.48
CA GLU A 338 14.48 -4.02 -4.08
C GLU A 338 15.13 -2.84 -3.32
N ASP A 339 15.25 -2.98 -2.00
CA ASP A 339 15.79 -1.99 -1.04
C ASP A 339 15.03 -0.66 -0.90
N SER A 340 14.01 -0.44 -1.72
CA SER A 340 13.13 0.73 -1.69
C SER A 340 11.91 0.46 -0.82
N ASN A 341 11.48 1.45 -0.03
CA ASN A 341 10.31 1.29 0.84
C ASN A 341 9.03 1.21 0.00
N ALA A 342 8.14 0.28 0.36
CA ALA A 342 6.76 0.32 -0.11
C ALA A 342 6.03 1.51 0.56
N GLY A 343 5.33 2.30 -0.24
CA GLY A 343 4.65 3.54 0.16
C GLY A 343 4.32 4.41 -1.04
N TRP A 344 3.69 5.56 -0.86
CA TRP A 344 3.25 6.40 -1.98
C TRP A 344 4.34 7.31 -2.58
N THR A 345 5.45 7.53 -1.88
CA THR A 345 6.42 8.59 -2.24
C THR A 345 7.16 8.33 -3.56
N LEU A 346 7.47 7.08 -3.89
CA LEU A 346 8.13 6.75 -5.16
C LEU A 346 7.19 6.98 -6.35
N GLY A 347 5.95 6.49 -6.28
CA GLY A 347 4.94 6.68 -7.31
C GLY A 347 4.61 8.16 -7.51
N TYR A 348 4.58 8.94 -6.44
CA TYR A 348 4.44 10.40 -6.50
C TYR A 348 5.62 11.04 -7.24
N MET A 349 6.85 10.65 -6.91
CA MET A 349 8.05 11.14 -7.59
C MET A 349 8.04 10.78 -9.07
N LEU A 350 7.78 9.51 -9.41
CA LEU A 350 7.74 9.00 -10.78
C LEU A 350 6.71 9.75 -11.65
N ASN A 351 5.55 10.07 -11.08
CA ASN A 351 4.54 10.84 -11.79
C ASN A 351 4.99 12.29 -12.01
N LEU A 352 5.48 12.97 -10.96
CA LEU A 352 5.83 14.38 -11.04
C LEU A 352 7.09 14.68 -11.86
N THR A 353 7.97 13.71 -12.01
CA THR A 353 9.13 13.80 -12.90
C THR A 353 8.83 13.32 -14.32
N ASN A 354 7.57 12.99 -14.64
CA ASN A 354 7.13 12.40 -15.92
C ASN A 354 7.95 11.15 -16.30
N MET A 355 8.41 10.38 -15.31
CA MET A 355 9.19 9.15 -15.50
C MET A 355 8.30 7.91 -15.70
N ILE A 356 6.97 8.07 -15.65
CA ILE A 356 6.03 7.02 -16.05
C ILE A 356 5.50 7.35 -17.45
N PRO A 357 6.08 6.77 -18.51
CA PRO A 357 5.62 7.03 -19.86
C PRO A 357 4.23 6.41 -20.07
N ALA A 358 3.38 7.09 -20.84
CA ALA A 358 2.08 6.55 -21.23
C ALA A 358 2.22 5.37 -22.21
N GLU A 359 3.27 5.35 -23.04
CA GLU A 359 3.56 4.29 -24.01
C GLU A 359 4.83 3.52 -23.65
N GLN A 360 4.97 2.29 -24.13
CA GLN A 360 6.23 1.56 -23.96
C GLN A 360 7.36 2.30 -24.70
N PRO A 361 8.53 2.49 -24.08
CA PRO A 361 9.69 3.01 -24.81
C PRO A 361 10.01 2.06 -25.97
N LEU A 362 10.36 2.63 -27.13
CA LEU A 362 10.73 1.87 -28.32
C LEU A 362 11.81 0.84 -27.97
N SER A 363 11.60 -0.41 -28.39
CA SER A 363 12.57 -1.48 -28.17
C SER A 363 13.94 -1.03 -28.72
N PRO A 364 15.03 -1.16 -27.95
CA PRO A 364 16.35 -0.82 -28.48
C PRO A 364 16.62 -1.67 -29.72
N PRO A 365 17.30 -1.12 -30.76
CA PRO A 365 17.70 -1.91 -31.91
C PRO A 365 18.52 -3.12 -31.45
N LEU A 366 18.43 -4.23 -32.18
CA LEU A 366 19.18 -5.45 -31.91
C LEU A 366 20.66 -5.10 -31.63
N PRO A 367 21.30 -5.71 -30.62
CA PRO A 367 22.74 -5.55 -30.42
C PRO A 367 23.46 -5.81 -31.73
N HIS A 368 24.46 -4.99 -32.03
CA HIS A 368 25.18 -5.03 -33.32
C HIS A 368 25.72 -6.44 -33.62
N SER A 369 26.18 -7.17 -32.60
CA SER A 369 26.60 -8.57 -32.71
C SER A 369 25.47 -9.50 -33.16
N THR A 370 24.30 -9.43 -32.52
CA THR A 370 23.13 -10.23 -32.86
C THR A 370 22.63 -9.94 -34.28
N TYR A 371 22.61 -8.67 -34.68
CA TYR A 371 22.23 -8.26 -36.03
C TYR A 371 23.17 -8.87 -37.09
N ILE A 372 24.49 -8.76 -36.89
CA ILE A 372 25.48 -9.37 -37.79
C ILE A 372 25.33 -10.88 -37.83
N SER A 373 25.18 -11.55 -36.68
CA SER A 373 25.01 -13.00 -36.65
C SER A 373 23.77 -13.46 -37.43
N LEU A 374 22.64 -12.75 -37.29
CA LEU A 374 21.43 -13.05 -38.05
C LEU A 374 21.64 -12.83 -39.56
N MET A 375 22.28 -11.73 -39.97
CA MET A 375 22.58 -11.47 -41.38
C MET A 375 23.46 -12.56 -42.00
N VAL A 376 24.48 -13.04 -41.29
CA VAL A 376 25.34 -14.13 -41.74
C VAL A 376 24.55 -15.43 -41.86
N ILE A 377 23.71 -15.77 -40.87
CA ILE A 377 22.88 -16.97 -40.89
C ILE A 377 21.91 -16.94 -42.08
N PHE A 378 21.18 -15.83 -42.31
CA PHE A 378 20.26 -15.72 -43.44
C PHE A 378 20.99 -15.79 -44.78
N SER A 379 22.18 -15.21 -44.89
CA SER A 379 23.00 -15.30 -46.10
C SER A 379 23.44 -16.75 -46.37
N LEU A 380 23.86 -17.49 -45.35
CA LEU A 380 24.23 -18.91 -45.49
C LEU A 380 23.04 -19.79 -45.88
N ILE A 381 21.85 -19.53 -45.32
CA ILE A 381 20.62 -20.23 -45.71
C ILE A 381 20.29 -19.96 -47.18
N LEU A 382 20.37 -18.71 -47.64
CA LEU A 382 20.12 -18.36 -49.05
C LEU A 382 21.10 -19.06 -49.99
N VAL A 383 22.39 -19.11 -49.63
CA VAL A 383 23.40 -19.84 -50.40
C VAL A 383 23.08 -21.34 -50.43
N ALA A 384 22.73 -21.93 -49.30
CA ALA A 384 22.37 -23.36 -49.23
C ALA A 384 21.14 -23.68 -50.08
N VAL A 385 20.11 -22.82 -50.06
CA VAL A 385 18.91 -22.93 -50.90
C VAL A 385 19.24 -22.77 -52.38
N ALA A 386 20.09 -21.81 -52.74
CA ALA A 386 20.53 -21.64 -54.12
C ALA A 386 21.32 -22.86 -54.62
N ILE A 387 22.21 -23.41 -53.80
CA ILE A 387 22.98 -24.63 -54.13
C ILE A 387 22.04 -25.83 -54.28
N THR A 388 21.12 -26.06 -53.34
CA THR A 388 20.14 -27.16 -53.45
C THR A 388 19.21 -26.98 -54.63
N GLY A 389 18.75 -25.76 -54.91
CA GLY A 389 17.97 -25.43 -56.10
C GLY A 389 18.74 -25.71 -57.40
N LEU A 390 20.02 -25.34 -57.46
CA LEU A 390 20.91 -25.66 -58.58
C LEU A 390 21.08 -27.18 -58.74
N PHE A 391 21.30 -27.93 -57.65
CA PHE A 391 21.42 -29.39 -57.70
C PHE A 391 20.13 -30.10 -58.13
N LEU A 392 18.96 -29.57 -57.76
CA LEU A 392 17.66 -30.10 -58.18
C LEU A 392 17.36 -29.76 -59.63
N TYR A 393 17.73 -28.57 -60.10
CA TYR A 393 17.51 -28.12 -61.47
C TYR A 393 18.54 -28.68 -62.46
N SER A 394 19.76 -28.95 -61.99
CA SER A 394 20.83 -29.60 -62.77
C SER A 394 20.66 -31.12 -62.89
N LYS A 395 19.54 -31.69 -62.42
CA LYS A 395 19.09 -33.04 -62.80
C LYS A 395 17.98 -32.99 -63.86
N PRO A 396 18.27 -32.65 -65.13
CA PRO A 396 17.37 -33.00 -66.22
C PRO A 396 17.61 -34.45 -66.66
N SER A 397 16.54 -35.27 -66.64
CA SER A 397 16.30 -36.37 -67.58
C SER A 397 17.43 -37.42 -67.79
N TYR A 398 17.53 -38.44 -66.93
CA TYR A 398 18.17 -39.72 -67.31
C TYR A 398 17.34 -40.97 -66.97
N PHE A 399 16.04 -40.82 -66.70
CA PHE A 399 15.11 -41.95 -66.55
C PHE A 399 13.74 -41.62 -67.13
N GLN A 400 13.68 -41.34 -68.44
CA GLN A 400 12.47 -41.54 -69.22
C GLN A 400 12.80 -41.70 -70.71
N LYS A 401 13.33 -42.87 -71.06
CA LYS A 401 13.09 -43.57 -72.34
C LYS A 401 13.90 -44.87 -72.36
N GLU A 402 13.21 -45.98 -72.16
CA GLU A 402 13.20 -47.05 -73.16
C GLU A 402 11.87 -47.81 -73.01
N THR A 403 11.04 -47.71 -74.04
CA THR A 403 9.96 -48.65 -74.34
C THR A 403 10.40 -49.43 -75.56
N VAL A 404 10.68 -50.73 -75.39
CA VAL A 404 10.19 -51.86 -76.21
C VAL A 404 10.08 -53.07 -75.29
#